data_AF-A0A7J4TYC6-F1
#
_entry.id   AF-A0A7J4TYC6-F1
#
_cell.length_a   1.000
_cell.length_b   1.000
_cell.length_c   1.000
_cell.angle_alpha   90.00
_cell.angle_beta   90.00
_cell.angle_gamma   90.00
#
_symmetry.space_group_name_H-M   'P 1'
#
loop_
_entity.id
_entity.type
_entity.pdbx_description
1 polymer ?
#
loop_
_entity_poly.entity_id
_entity_poly.type
_entity_poly.pdbx_seq_one_letter_code
_entity_poly.pdbx_strand_id
1 'polypeptide(L)'
;ISGCSEWFKQGWVVYSNSSKISEVDVSPSSFDEDGVGAVSHQVALQMAHGARHHSGADISLSITGIAGPTGGTESKEVGLVYVAVTTADGRYIVRRNDFGTNDRIENKRSFVQFALRMVLEILDHSDDLDDRRRRAEERRTSNEEKTDPNVDQWDGASGWAPQGVSRAEPSSVDFASETHWD
;
A
#
# COMPACT_ATOMS: atom_id res chain seq x y z
N ILE A 1 -16.71 -17.59 3.61
CA ILE A 1 -16.16 -18.26 2.41
C ILE A 1 -15.44 -19.50 2.88
N SER A 2 -15.81 -20.70 2.41
CA SER A 2 -15.10 -21.92 2.80
C SER A 2 -13.65 -21.86 2.33
N GLY A 3 -12.69 -22.36 3.12
CA GLY A 3 -11.26 -22.29 2.81
C GLY A 3 -10.57 -20.97 3.24
N CYS A 4 -11.28 -20.04 3.89
CA CYS A 4 -10.65 -18.76 4.29
C CYS A 4 -9.50 -18.91 5.29
N SER A 5 -9.44 -20.02 6.02
CA SER A 5 -8.32 -20.34 6.91
C SER A 5 -6.99 -20.48 6.18
N GLU A 6 -6.96 -20.69 4.87
CA GLU A 6 -5.72 -20.81 4.09
C GLU A 6 -5.03 -19.45 3.91
N TRP A 7 -5.80 -18.38 3.69
CA TRP A 7 -5.29 -17.06 3.32
C TRP A 7 -5.59 -15.94 4.33
N PHE A 8 -6.54 -16.13 5.26
CA PHE A 8 -6.86 -15.17 6.31
C PHE A 8 -6.55 -15.76 7.69
N LYS A 9 -5.48 -15.26 8.33
CA LYS A 9 -4.99 -15.79 9.62
C LYS A 9 -5.37 -14.94 10.81
N GLN A 10 -5.38 -13.62 10.65
CA GLN A 10 -5.49 -12.67 11.74
C GLN A 10 -6.16 -11.38 11.28
N GLY A 11 -6.81 -10.69 12.22
CA GLY A 11 -7.38 -9.38 12.01
C GLY A 11 -7.53 -8.62 13.33
N TRP A 12 -7.65 -7.29 13.22
CA TRP A 12 -7.76 -6.39 14.36
C TRP A 12 -9.02 -5.54 14.28
N VAL A 13 -9.64 -5.31 15.44
CA VAL A 13 -10.74 -4.35 15.60
C VAL A 13 -10.29 -3.29 16.61
N VAL A 14 -9.69 -2.21 16.10
CA VAL A 14 -9.03 -1.17 16.91
C VAL A 14 -9.86 0.12 16.97
N TYR A 15 -10.92 0.10 17.78
CA TYR A 15 -11.85 1.22 17.85
C TYR A 15 -11.25 2.49 18.47
N SER A 16 -10.62 2.37 19.64
CA SER A 16 -10.01 3.52 20.34
C SER A 16 -8.67 3.92 19.74
N ASN A 17 -8.24 5.16 19.99
CA ASN A 17 -6.89 5.61 19.64
C ASN A 17 -5.83 4.79 20.38
N SER A 18 -6.07 4.45 21.65
CA SER A 18 -5.16 3.60 22.43
C SER A 18 -4.94 2.22 21.80
N SER A 19 -6.00 1.56 21.31
CA SER A 19 -5.87 0.27 20.63
C SER A 19 -5.20 0.40 19.26
N LYS A 20 -5.37 1.51 18.54
CA LYS A 20 -4.63 1.76 17.30
C LYS A 20 -3.12 1.86 17.56
N ILE A 21 -2.73 2.49 18.68
CA ILE A 21 -1.34 2.62 19.09
C ILE A 21 -0.78 1.25 19.53
N SER A 22 -1.49 0.53 20.41
CA SER A 22 -0.94 -0.68 21.03
C SER A 22 -0.96 -1.92 20.15
N GLU A 23 -1.94 -2.03 19.26
CA GLU A 23 -2.18 -3.28 18.50
C GLU A 23 -1.67 -3.24 17.06
N VAL A 24 -1.56 -2.03 16.48
CA VAL A 24 -1.18 -1.82 15.08
C VAL A 24 -0.26 -0.62 14.91
N ASP A 25 0.51 -0.31 15.95
CA ASP A 25 1.64 0.63 15.94
C ASP A 25 1.37 2.00 15.30
N VAL A 26 0.16 2.53 15.43
CA VAL A 26 -0.13 3.91 15.01
C VAL A 26 0.61 4.87 15.92
N SER A 27 1.27 5.88 15.33
CA SER A 27 2.01 6.86 16.11
C SER A 27 1.09 7.60 17.10
N PRO A 28 1.44 7.69 18.39
CA PRO A 28 0.69 8.51 19.35
C PRO A 28 0.50 9.96 18.88
N SER A 29 1.52 10.52 18.22
CA SER A 29 1.51 11.89 17.70
C SER A 29 0.42 12.15 16.65
N SER A 30 -0.12 11.10 16.03
CA SER A 30 -1.26 11.23 15.11
C SER A 30 -2.55 11.70 15.82
N PHE A 31 -2.59 11.60 17.16
CA PHE A 31 -3.78 11.89 17.98
C PHE A 31 -3.59 13.04 18.97
N ASP A 32 -2.44 13.72 18.95
CA ASP A 32 -2.20 14.93 19.75
C ASP A 32 -3.12 16.08 19.28
N GLU A 33 -3.15 17.20 20.02
CA GLU A 33 -4.04 18.34 19.74
C GLU A 33 -3.86 18.89 18.31
N ASP A 34 -2.62 18.95 17.83
CA ASP A 34 -2.26 19.39 16.47
C ASP A 34 -2.12 18.21 15.47
N GLY A 35 -2.53 17.01 15.87
CA GLY A 35 -2.41 15.79 15.08
C GLY A 35 -3.42 15.68 13.94
N VAL A 36 -3.15 14.77 13.00
CA VAL A 36 -4.02 14.49 11.84
C VAL A 36 -5.38 13.86 12.23
N GLY A 37 -5.45 13.25 13.41
CA GLY A 37 -6.60 12.55 13.98
C GLY A 37 -6.84 11.16 13.38
N ALA A 38 -7.72 10.40 14.03
CA ALA A 38 -7.95 8.99 13.75
C ALA A 38 -8.49 8.68 12.34
N VAL A 39 -9.30 9.57 11.79
CA VAL A 39 -9.86 9.44 10.43
C VAL A 39 -9.03 10.29 9.49
N SER A 40 -7.94 9.71 9.00
CA SER A 40 -6.98 10.37 8.11
C SER A 40 -6.22 9.36 7.25
N HIS A 41 -5.63 9.86 6.16
CA HIS A 41 -4.77 9.08 5.27
C HIS A 41 -3.59 8.43 6.02
N GLN A 42 -2.90 9.22 6.85
CA GLN A 42 -1.73 8.77 7.60
C GLN A 42 -2.07 7.65 8.59
N VAL A 43 -3.17 7.78 9.34
CA VAL A 43 -3.59 6.74 10.28
C VAL A 43 -4.01 5.47 9.56
N ALA A 44 -4.71 5.56 8.43
CA ALA A 44 -5.03 4.38 7.62
C ALA A 44 -3.76 3.63 7.20
N LEU A 45 -2.77 4.33 6.66
CA LEU A 45 -1.52 3.71 6.23
C LEU A 45 -0.74 3.08 7.39
N GLN A 46 -0.61 3.80 8.51
CA GLN A 46 0.05 3.28 9.72
C GLN A 46 -0.65 2.01 10.24
N MET A 47 -1.99 2.00 10.32
CA MET A 47 -2.74 0.82 10.71
C MET A 47 -2.50 -0.37 9.77
N ALA A 48 -2.45 -0.14 8.46
CA ALA A 48 -2.22 -1.21 7.49
C ALA A 48 -0.80 -1.78 7.63
N HIS A 49 0.21 -0.93 7.79
CA HIS A 49 1.59 -1.35 8.03
C HIS A 49 1.76 -2.10 9.34
N GLY A 50 1.24 -1.60 10.46
CA GLY A 50 1.33 -2.27 11.75
C GLY A 50 0.65 -3.64 11.72
N ALA A 51 -0.57 -3.71 11.21
CA ALA A 51 -1.27 -4.99 11.02
C ALA A 51 -0.48 -5.97 10.14
N ARG A 52 0.18 -5.49 9.08
CA ARG A 52 1.03 -6.33 8.24
C ARG A 52 2.25 -6.84 9.01
N HIS A 53 2.92 -5.94 9.72
CA HIS A 53 4.12 -6.26 10.49
C HIS A 53 3.83 -7.31 11.57
N HIS A 54 2.75 -7.14 12.33
CA HIS A 54 2.39 -8.08 13.39
C HIS A 54 1.87 -9.43 12.87
N SER A 55 1.19 -9.46 11.71
CA SER A 55 0.65 -10.71 11.15
C SER A 55 1.66 -11.48 10.29
N GLY A 56 2.67 -10.80 9.74
CA GLY A 56 3.52 -11.35 8.69
C GLY A 56 2.79 -11.61 7.36
N ALA A 57 1.62 -11.01 7.16
CA ALA A 57 0.83 -11.21 5.95
C ALA A 57 1.47 -10.60 4.70
N ASP A 58 1.23 -11.23 3.55
CA ASP A 58 1.63 -10.68 2.25
C ASP A 58 0.90 -9.39 1.91
N ILE A 59 -0.36 -9.30 2.33
CA ILE A 59 -1.23 -8.14 2.12
C ILE A 59 -1.94 -7.80 3.43
N SER A 60 -1.99 -6.51 3.74
CA SER A 60 -2.77 -5.97 4.85
C SER A 60 -3.66 -4.84 4.35
N LEU A 61 -4.83 -4.74 4.96
CA LEU A 61 -5.88 -3.76 4.65
C LEU A 61 -6.32 -3.10 5.96
N SER A 62 -6.51 -1.79 5.95
CA SER A 62 -7.06 -1.03 7.07
C SER A 62 -8.22 -0.14 6.63
N ILE A 63 -9.13 0.15 7.57
CA ILE A 63 -10.26 1.05 7.37
C ILE A 63 -10.36 1.95 8.60
N THR A 64 -10.40 3.27 8.39
CA THR A 64 -10.74 4.25 9.42
C THR A 64 -11.72 5.28 8.85
N GLY A 65 -12.86 5.48 9.51
CA GLY A 65 -13.95 6.28 8.96
C GLY A 65 -15.05 6.58 9.97
N ILE A 66 -15.97 7.45 9.58
CA ILE A 66 -17.10 7.92 10.39
C ILE A 66 -18.37 7.31 9.83
N ALA A 67 -18.78 6.15 10.36
CA ALA A 67 -19.97 5.48 9.86
C ALA A 67 -21.30 6.16 10.26
N GLY A 68 -21.31 7.04 11.26
CA GLY A 68 -22.54 7.70 11.76
C GLY A 68 -23.29 6.89 12.82
N PRO A 69 -24.50 7.32 13.24
CA PRO A 69 -25.20 8.52 12.76
C PRO A 69 -24.60 9.83 13.29
N THR A 70 -23.74 9.77 14.30
CA THR A 70 -23.04 10.92 14.89
C THR A 70 -21.53 10.83 14.66
N GLY A 71 -20.78 11.86 15.08
CA GLY A 71 -19.32 11.88 15.04
C GLY A 71 -18.71 12.58 13.83
N GLY A 72 -19.55 13.10 12.92
CA GLY A 72 -19.10 14.02 11.88
C GLY A 72 -18.79 15.42 12.44
N THR A 73 -17.90 16.13 11.76
CA THR A 73 -17.61 17.55 11.94
C THR A 73 -17.71 18.27 10.59
N GLU A 74 -17.67 19.60 10.57
CA GLU A 74 -17.64 20.37 9.31
C GLU A 74 -16.50 19.95 8.38
N SER A 75 -15.36 19.53 8.95
CA SER A 75 -14.19 19.08 8.17
C SER A 75 -14.22 17.59 7.82
N LYS A 76 -15.01 16.77 8.52
CA LYS A 76 -15.02 15.31 8.41
C LYS A 76 -16.44 14.79 8.61
N GLU A 77 -17.20 14.72 7.53
CA GLU A 77 -18.61 14.36 7.58
C GLU A 77 -18.85 12.87 7.86
N VAL A 78 -20.08 12.52 8.26
CA VAL A 78 -20.53 11.13 8.31
C VAL A 78 -20.53 10.56 6.90
N GLY A 79 -20.02 9.34 6.73
CA GLY A 79 -19.80 8.72 5.43
C GLY A 79 -18.35 8.80 4.94
N LEU A 80 -17.53 9.65 5.56
CA LEU A 80 -16.10 9.73 5.26
C LEU A 80 -15.35 8.47 5.70
N VAL A 81 -14.53 7.93 4.80
CA VAL A 81 -13.62 6.81 5.08
C VAL A 81 -12.27 6.98 4.40
N TYR A 82 -11.22 6.54 5.09
CA TYR A 82 -9.91 6.28 4.54
C TYR A 82 -9.63 4.78 4.61
N VAL A 83 -9.12 4.26 3.50
CA VAL A 83 -8.72 2.87 3.36
C VAL A 83 -7.28 2.83 2.88
N ALA A 84 -6.47 1.94 3.47
CA ALA A 84 -5.12 1.67 3.02
C ALA A 84 -4.91 0.18 2.79
N VAL A 85 -4.19 -0.18 1.73
CA VAL A 85 -3.73 -1.53 1.45
C VAL A 85 -2.22 -1.49 1.27
N THR A 86 -1.50 -2.43 1.88
CA THR A 86 -0.04 -2.56 1.76
C THR A 86 0.35 -4.01 1.49
N THR A 87 1.42 -4.20 0.72
CA THR A 87 1.95 -5.50 0.29
C THR A 87 3.35 -5.76 0.84
N ALA A 88 3.80 -7.02 0.73
CA ALA A 88 5.08 -7.45 1.26
C ALA A 88 6.32 -6.93 0.57
N ASP A 89 6.18 -6.59 -0.70
CA ASP A 89 7.20 -5.93 -1.50
C ASP A 89 7.23 -4.40 -1.32
N GLY A 90 6.48 -3.87 -0.35
CA GLY A 90 6.53 -2.47 0.05
C GLY A 90 5.61 -1.54 -0.75
N ARG A 91 4.82 -2.06 -1.69
CA ARG A 91 3.77 -1.24 -2.35
C ARG A 91 2.64 -0.94 -1.38
N TYR A 92 1.96 0.16 -1.63
CA TYR A 92 0.73 0.50 -0.93
C TYR A 92 -0.16 1.38 -1.80
N ILE A 93 -1.44 1.39 -1.45
CA ILE A 93 -2.42 2.36 -1.95
C ILE A 93 -3.23 2.86 -0.76
N VAL A 94 -3.54 4.15 -0.76
CA VAL A 94 -4.43 4.75 0.24
C VAL A 94 -5.42 5.63 -0.49
N ARG A 95 -6.71 5.50 -0.16
CA ARG A 95 -7.76 6.31 -0.77
C ARG A 95 -8.76 6.79 0.26
N ARG A 96 -9.29 7.97 -0.03
CA ARG A 96 -10.41 8.58 0.66
C ARG A 96 -11.66 8.35 -0.17
N ASN A 97 -12.80 8.07 0.48
CA ASN A 97 -14.10 8.22 -0.15
C ASN A 97 -15.12 8.82 0.82
N ASP A 98 -16.19 9.37 0.26
CA ASP A 98 -17.35 9.85 0.99
C ASP A 98 -18.63 9.17 0.48
N PHE A 99 -19.40 8.60 1.40
CA PHE A 99 -20.65 7.92 1.10
C PHE A 99 -21.90 8.72 1.54
N GLY A 100 -21.71 9.94 2.05
CA GLY A 100 -22.75 10.93 2.29
C GLY A 100 -23.91 10.44 3.17
N THR A 101 -25.12 10.50 2.62
CA THR A 101 -26.40 10.35 3.35
C THR A 101 -26.74 8.92 3.76
N ASN A 102 -25.85 7.96 3.55
CA ASN A 102 -26.06 6.57 3.94
C ASN A 102 -26.25 6.44 5.46
N ASP A 103 -27.04 5.45 5.87
CA ASP A 103 -27.14 5.09 7.27
C ASP A 103 -25.87 4.37 7.78
N ARG A 104 -25.79 4.13 9.09
CA ARG A 104 -24.61 3.49 9.72
C ARG A 104 -24.31 2.09 9.16
N ILE A 105 -25.33 1.32 8.81
CA ILE A 105 -25.18 -0.05 8.30
C ILE A 105 -24.74 -0.01 6.84
N GLU A 106 -25.35 0.88 6.04
CA GLU A 106 -24.99 1.12 4.65
C GLU A 106 -23.55 1.63 4.53
N ASN A 107 -23.14 2.59 5.36
CA ASN A 107 -21.77 3.06 5.41
C ASN A 107 -20.78 1.92 5.70
N LYS A 108 -21.05 1.09 6.71
CA LYS A 108 -20.19 -0.06 7.01
C LYS A 108 -20.06 -1.02 5.82
N ARG A 109 -21.16 -1.30 5.11
CA ARG A 109 -21.15 -2.16 3.91
C ARG A 109 -20.35 -1.52 2.78
N SER A 110 -20.59 -0.25 2.49
CA SER A 110 -19.88 0.53 1.48
C SER A 110 -18.38 0.62 1.76
N PHE A 111 -17.98 0.84 3.01
CA PHE A 111 -16.57 0.90 3.40
C PHE A 111 -15.86 -0.43 3.15
N VAL A 112 -16.51 -1.56 3.49
CA VAL A 112 -15.95 -2.90 3.22
C VAL A 112 -15.86 -3.17 1.72
N GLN A 113 -16.88 -2.82 0.94
CA GLN A 113 -16.84 -2.99 -0.52
C GLN A 113 -15.73 -2.16 -1.16
N PHE A 114 -15.58 -0.90 -0.74
CA PHE A 114 -14.51 -0.02 -1.19
C PHE A 114 -13.13 -0.61 -0.87
N ALA A 115 -12.98 -1.12 0.35
CA ALA A 115 -11.74 -1.73 0.79
C ALA A 115 -11.37 -3.00 0.02
N LEU A 116 -12.33 -3.89 -0.23
CA LEU A 116 -12.08 -5.10 -1.02
C LEU A 116 -11.76 -4.77 -2.48
N ARG A 117 -12.36 -3.72 -3.07
CA ARG A 117 -12.01 -3.25 -4.42
C ARG A 117 -10.56 -2.78 -4.50
N MET A 118 -10.08 -2.07 -3.48
CA MET A 118 -8.68 -1.65 -3.41
C MET A 118 -7.72 -2.85 -3.31
N VAL A 119 -8.09 -3.90 -2.56
CA VAL A 119 -7.28 -5.13 -2.51
C VAL A 119 -7.22 -5.81 -3.88
N LEU A 120 -8.33 -5.88 -4.61
CA LEU A 120 -8.33 -6.41 -5.98
C LEU A 120 -7.44 -5.60 -6.91
N GLU A 121 -7.50 -4.27 -6.83
CA GLU A 121 -6.69 -3.37 -7.65
C GLU A 121 -5.18 -3.58 -7.43
N ILE A 122 -4.72 -3.69 -6.18
CA ILE A 122 -3.28 -3.89 -5.92
C ILE A 122 -2.78 -5.28 -6.38
N LEU A 123 -3.67 -6.28 -6.37
CA LEU A 123 -3.41 -7.63 -6.87
C LEU A 123 -3.37 -7.66 -8.40
N ASP A 124 -4.32 -7.01 -9.07
CA ASP A 124 -4.31 -6.94 -10.54
C ASP A 124 -3.04 -6.22 -11.05
N HIS A 125 -2.54 -5.23 -10.30
CA HIS A 125 -1.29 -4.56 -10.61
C HIS A 125 -0.03 -5.37 -10.25
N SER A 126 -0.09 -6.33 -9.31
CA SER A 126 1.07 -7.21 -9.06
C SER A 126 1.32 -8.15 -10.22
N ASP A 127 0.25 -8.71 -10.76
CA ASP A 127 0.33 -9.72 -11.82
C ASP A 127 0.91 -9.10 -13.10
N ASP A 128 0.52 -7.87 -13.45
CA ASP A 128 1.11 -7.15 -14.59
C ASP A 128 2.60 -6.84 -14.37
N LEU A 129 2.99 -6.42 -13.16
CA LEU A 129 4.39 -6.10 -12.86
C LEU A 129 5.29 -7.33 -12.86
N ASP A 130 4.84 -8.45 -12.30
CA ASP A 130 5.58 -9.70 -12.29
C ASP A 130 5.71 -10.27 -13.71
N ASP A 131 4.66 -10.17 -14.52
CA ASP A 131 4.70 -10.50 -15.94
C ASP A 131 5.71 -9.62 -16.72
N ARG A 132 5.74 -8.32 -16.44
CA ARG A 132 6.67 -7.38 -17.06
C ARG A 132 8.11 -7.63 -16.62
N ARG A 133 8.34 -7.95 -15.34
CA ARG A 133 9.66 -8.34 -14.81
C ARG A 133 10.14 -9.63 -15.47
N ARG A 134 9.31 -10.67 -15.51
CA ARG A 134 9.64 -11.95 -16.17
C ARG A 134 10.01 -11.74 -17.64
N ARG A 135 9.23 -10.97 -18.40
CA ARG A 135 9.53 -10.63 -19.81
C ARG A 135 10.83 -9.83 -19.96
N ALA A 136 11.14 -8.94 -19.02
CA ALA A 136 12.39 -8.17 -19.04
C ALA A 136 13.61 -9.05 -18.73
N GLU A 137 13.48 -9.99 -17.79
CA GLU A 137 14.51 -10.98 -17.44
C GLU A 137 14.78 -11.92 -18.62
N GLU A 138 13.73 -12.48 -19.25
CA GLU A 138 13.83 -13.32 -20.46
C GLU A 138 14.49 -12.59 -21.64
N ARG A 139 14.22 -11.29 -21.80
CA ARG A 139 14.89 -10.46 -22.81
C ARG A 139 16.37 -10.23 -22.48
N ARG A 140 16.74 -10.13 -21.21
CA ARG A 140 18.14 -9.99 -20.79
C ARG A 140 18.92 -11.28 -21.02
N THR A 141 18.39 -12.41 -20.56
CA THR A 141 19.05 -13.72 -20.73
C THR A 141 19.19 -14.12 -22.20
N SER A 142 18.17 -13.88 -23.03
CA SER A 142 18.24 -14.14 -24.47
C SER A 142 19.18 -13.19 -25.24
N ASN A 143 19.46 -12.00 -24.70
CA ASN A 143 20.43 -11.08 -25.28
C ASN A 143 21.86 -11.40 -24.81
N GLU A 144 22.02 -11.89 -23.59
CA GLU A 144 23.30 -12.40 -23.04
C GLU A 144 23.74 -13.70 -23.73
N GLU A 145 22.83 -14.65 -24.01
CA GLU A 145 23.12 -15.86 -24.79
C GLU A 145 23.48 -15.58 -26.26
N LYS A 146 23.08 -14.41 -26.80
CA LYS A 146 23.42 -13.97 -28.16
C LYS A 146 24.73 -13.18 -28.23
N THR A 147 25.38 -12.93 -27.10
CA THR A 147 26.72 -12.34 -27.08
C THR A 147 27.72 -13.45 -27.42
N ASP A 148 28.22 -13.44 -28.65
CA ASP A 148 29.25 -14.38 -29.11
C ASP A 148 30.48 -14.29 -28.17
N PRO A 149 30.96 -15.40 -27.57
CA PRO A 149 32.17 -15.40 -26.75
C PRO A 149 33.44 -15.07 -27.54
N ASN A 150 33.34 -14.89 -28.86
CA ASN A 150 34.43 -14.50 -29.75
C ASN A 150 34.19 -13.13 -30.41
N VAL A 151 33.69 -12.15 -29.66
CA VAL A 151 33.79 -10.74 -30.08
C VAL A 151 35.18 -10.21 -29.74
N ASP A 152 35.88 -9.81 -30.80
CA ASP A 152 37.27 -9.34 -30.84
C ASP A 152 37.71 -8.43 -29.69
N GLN A 153 38.92 -8.74 -29.25
CA GLN A 153 39.77 -8.02 -28.31
C GLN A 153 39.94 -6.56 -28.75
N TRP A 154 39.46 -5.61 -27.93
CA TRP A 154 39.66 -4.18 -28.14
C TRP A 154 41.01 -3.74 -27.54
N ASP A 155 42.01 -3.52 -28.40
CA ASP A 155 43.24 -2.81 -28.05
C ASP A 155 43.00 -1.30 -28.13
N GLY A 156 42.87 -0.63 -26.99
CA GLY A 156 42.58 0.80 -26.99
C GLY A 156 42.65 1.46 -25.62
N ALA A 157 43.87 1.71 -25.16
CA ALA A 157 44.16 2.55 -24.00
C ALA A 157 43.44 3.91 -24.09
N SER A 158 42.57 4.21 -23.11
CA SER A 158 42.30 5.57 -22.63
C SER A 158 41.62 5.47 -21.27
N GLY A 159 42.32 5.94 -20.24
CA GLY A 159 41.93 5.78 -18.85
C GLY A 159 40.66 6.55 -18.49
N TRP A 160 39.77 5.85 -17.78
CA TRP A 160 38.71 6.44 -16.99
C TRP A 160 38.75 5.81 -15.59
N ALA A 161 39.01 6.64 -14.58
CA ALA A 161 39.05 6.21 -13.19
C ALA A 161 37.63 6.02 -12.63
N PRO A 162 37.39 5.09 -11.69
CA PRO A 162 36.06 4.85 -11.16
C PRO A 162 35.68 5.95 -10.17
N GLN A 163 34.66 6.74 -10.49
CA GLN A 163 33.92 7.45 -9.46
C GLN A 163 32.81 6.53 -8.94
N GLY A 164 32.72 6.46 -7.60
CA GLY A 164 31.98 5.46 -6.84
C GLY A 164 30.54 5.30 -7.29
N VAL A 165 30.14 4.04 -7.44
CA VAL A 165 28.76 3.63 -7.62
C VAL A 165 28.01 3.94 -6.32
N SER A 166 27.19 4.99 -6.31
CA SER A 166 26.17 5.14 -5.27
C SER A 166 25.06 4.12 -5.54
N ARG A 167 24.99 3.09 -4.70
CA ARG A 167 23.87 2.15 -4.65
C ARG A 167 22.61 2.94 -4.29
N ALA A 168 21.72 3.15 -5.25
CA ALA A 168 20.41 3.72 -5.00
C ALA A 168 19.58 2.74 -4.17
N GLU A 169 19.11 3.19 -3.00
CA GLU A 169 18.05 2.55 -2.23
C GLU A 169 16.80 2.39 -3.11
N PRO A 170 16.03 1.28 -2.98
CA PRO A 170 14.82 1.11 -3.76
C PRO A 170 13.83 2.22 -3.43
N SER A 171 13.53 3.06 -4.42
CA SER A 171 12.54 4.12 -4.32
C SER A 171 11.18 3.51 -3.96
N SER A 172 10.63 3.89 -2.81
CA SER A 172 9.22 3.66 -2.49
C SER A 172 8.39 4.41 -3.54
N VAL A 173 7.86 3.67 -4.52
CA VAL A 173 6.99 4.25 -5.55
C VAL A 173 5.61 4.47 -4.93
N ASP A 174 5.31 5.73 -4.62
CA ASP A 174 3.97 6.18 -4.26
C ASP A 174 3.13 6.31 -5.53
N PHE A 175 2.36 5.26 -5.84
CA PHE A 175 1.45 5.22 -6.97
C PHE A 175 0.26 6.19 -6.82
N ALA A 176 0.09 6.86 -5.67
CA ALA A 176 -0.92 7.90 -5.50
C ALA A 176 -0.64 9.14 -6.37
N SER A 177 0.61 9.34 -6.82
CA SER A 177 1.02 10.50 -7.62
C SER A 177 0.73 10.38 -9.12
N GLU A 178 0.41 9.19 -9.64
CA GLU A 178 0.22 8.96 -11.09
C GLU A 178 -1.24 8.99 -11.56
N THR A 179 -2.20 9.28 -10.68
CA THR A 179 -3.61 9.38 -11.08
C THR A 179 -4.12 10.82 -10.94
N HIS A 180 -4.03 11.58 -12.03
CA HIS A 180 -4.78 12.82 -12.20
C HIS A 180 -6.28 12.47 -12.32
N TRP A 181 -7.11 13.05 -11.45
CA TRP A 181 -8.56 13.01 -11.60
C TRP A 181 -9.14 14.38 -11.22
N ASP A 182 -9.64 15.07 -12.24
CA ASP A 182 -10.70 16.08 -12.15
C ASP A 182 -12.03 15.43 -11.71
#